data_AF-A0A9D7D1B0-F1
#
_entry.id   AF-A0A9D7D1B0-F1
#
_cell.length_a   1.000
_cell.length_b   1.000
_cell.length_c   1.000
_cell.angle_alpha   90.00
_cell.angle_beta   90.00
_cell.angle_gamma   90.00
#
_symmetry.space_group_name_H-M   'P 1'
#
loop_
_entity.id
_entity.type
_entity.pdbx_description
1 polymer ?
#
loop_
_entity_poly.entity_id
_entity_poly.type
_entity_poly.pdbx_seq_one_letter_code
_entity_poly.pdbx_strand_id
1 'polypeptide(L)'
;MKTRFMARTAGLSLSFALAFSLACSKEPTRWDQAGQAAKSAAAAETPAPAKTEGGKFNKFFPADGEGGASRVFTQEKDGFAQADLKKDGATLATLSISDTEGDVAAKKKFEEAKEKVGEYPLVTVGAKQSALLVGRYQAKVSSPSLDAAARKALLEKFDLKGLAKL
;
A
#
# COMPACT_ATOMS: atom_id res chain seq x y z
N MET A 1 -7.68 36.91 71.59
CA MET A 1 -7.68 38.39 71.50
C MET A 1 -6.25 38.89 71.71
N LYS A 2 -5.62 39.43 70.66
CA LYS A 2 -4.33 40.15 70.76
C LYS A 2 -4.25 41.19 69.62
N THR A 3 -4.61 42.41 70.03
CA THR A 3 -4.00 43.73 69.76
C THR A 3 -3.47 44.10 68.37
N ARG A 4 -4.02 45.23 67.91
CA ARG A 4 -3.60 46.15 66.83
C ARG A 4 -2.17 46.69 67.06
N PHE A 5 -1.47 47.13 66.01
CA PHE A 5 -1.05 48.54 65.83
C PHE A 5 -0.28 48.77 64.52
N MET A 6 -0.62 49.88 63.84
CA MET A 6 0.06 50.46 62.68
C MET A 6 1.38 51.12 63.08
N ALA A 7 2.37 51.15 62.19
CA ALA A 7 3.32 52.26 62.10
C ALA A 7 3.82 52.44 60.66
N ARG A 8 3.70 53.68 60.19
CA ARG A 8 4.14 54.24 58.91
C ARG A 8 5.64 54.58 58.99
N THR A 9 6.38 54.57 57.87
CA THR A 9 6.95 55.77 57.19
C THR A 9 8.19 55.44 56.34
N ALA A 10 8.12 55.88 55.07
CA ALA A 10 9.12 56.63 54.30
C ALA A 10 10.55 56.11 54.08
N GLY A 11 11.01 56.21 52.83
CA GLY A 11 12.40 56.60 52.54
C GLY A 11 13.16 55.81 51.47
N LEU A 12 12.89 56.17 50.21
CA LEU A 12 13.83 56.36 49.09
C LEU A 12 15.25 55.74 49.11
N SER A 13 15.56 55.03 48.01
CA SER A 13 16.78 55.11 47.17
C SER A 13 17.74 53.90 47.10
N LEU A 14 17.89 53.43 45.84
CA LEU A 14 19.14 53.10 45.13
C LEU A 14 19.73 51.67 45.21
N SER A 15 20.11 51.18 44.02
CA SER A 15 20.96 50.00 43.67
C SER A 15 20.16 48.75 43.25
N PHE A 16 19.89 48.55 41.95
CA PHE A 16 20.77 48.07 40.87
C PHE A 16 21.13 46.57 40.97
N ALA A 17 20.58 45.84 39.99
CA ALA A 17 21.03 44.55 39.44
C ALA A 17 20.93 43.28 40.30
N LEU A 18 19.86 42.48 40.09
CA LEU A 18 19.97 41.05 39.73
C LEU A 18 18.60 40.40 39.40
N ALA A 19 18.47 39.80 38.22
CA ALA A 19 17.63 38.64 37.83
C ALA A 19 17.37 38.71 36.29
N PHE A 20 18.29 38.24 35.45
CA PHE A 20 18.40 36.87 34.92
C PHE A 20 17.13 36.33 34.23
N SER A 21 17.36 35.73 33.05
CA SER A 21 16.47 34.98 32.15
C SER A 21 15.46 35.76 31.28
N LEU A 22 15.97 36.50 30.29
CA LEU A 22 15.27 36.66 29.01
C LEU A 22 15.20 35.28 28.34
N ALA A 23 14.06 34.60 28.52
CA ALA A 23 13.72 33.38 27.81
C ALA A 23 13.66 33.68 26.31
N CYS A 24 14.64 33.14 25.57
CA CYS A 24 14.68 33.16 24.12
C CYS A 24 13.50 32.31 23.60
N SER A 25 12.36 32.94 23.34
CA SER A 25 11.23 32.26 22.69
C SER A 25 11.58 32.11 21.21
N LYS A 26 12.13 30.94 20.85
CA LYS A 26 12.43 30.60 19.46
C LYS A 26 11.10 30.40 18.74
N GLU A 27 10.69 31.39 17.94
CA GLU A 27 9.48 31.29 17.12
C GLU A 27 9.59 30.06 16.20
N PRO A 28 8.54 29.22 16.14
CA PRO A 28 8.55 28.01 15.33
C PRO A 28 8.76 28.42 13.87
N THR A 29 9.81 27.90 13.26
CA THR A 29 10.12 28.18 11.87
C THR A 29 9.14 27.44 10.96
N ARG A 30 9.05 27.86 9.69
CA ARG A 30 8.29 27.12 8.67
C ARG A 30 8.70 25.63 8.57
N TRP A 31 9.92 25.29 8.98
CA TRP A 31 10.42 23.92 9.03
C TRP A 31 9.91 23.15 10.25
N ASP A 32 9.71 23.83 11.39
CA ASP A 32 9.08 23.24 12.58
C ASP A 32 7.60 22.93 12.31
N GLN A 33 6.91 23.83 11.60
CA GLN A 33 5.54 23.59 11.15
C GLN A 33 5.47 22.46 10.11
N ALA A 34 6.38 22.41 9.14
CA ALA A 34 6.45 21.30 8.19
C ALA A 34 6.76 19.96 8.90
N GLY A 35 7.64 19.98 9.91
CA GLY A 35 7.98 18.81 10.72
C GLY A 35 6.82 18.33 11.60
N GLN A 36 6.05 19.25 12.19
CA GLN A 36 4.83 18.91 12.94
C GLN A 36 3.72 18.42 12.02
N ALA A 37 3.50 19.05 10.86
CA ALA A 37 2.53 18.59 9.88
C ALA A 37 2.88 17.19 9.35
N ALA A 38 4.16 16.92 9.09
CA ALA A 38 4.64 15.59 8.69
C ALA A 38 4.44 14.55 9.81
N LYS A 39 4.74 14.90 11.07
CA LYS A 39 4.49 14.01 12.22
C LYS A 39 3.00 13.72 12.44
N SER A 40 2.14 14.73 12.31
CA SER A 40 0.70 14.58 12.45
C SER A 40 0.08 13.79 11.30
N ALA A 41 0.59 13.93 10.08
CA ALA A 41 0.19 13.11 8.94
C ALA A 41 0.60 11.63 9.14
N ALA A 42 1.82 11.37 9.63
CA ALA A 42 2.29 10.02 9.95
C ALA A 42 1.53 9.40 11.14
N ALA A 43 1.09 10.20 12.11
CA ALA A 43 0.30 9.74 13.26
C ALA A 43 -1.19 9.49 12.94
N ALA A 44 -1.68 10.02 11.81
CA ALA A 44 -3.04 9.81 11.31
C ALA A 44 -3.14 8.63 10.32
N GLU A 45 -2.05 7.90 10.09
CA GLU A 45 -2.09 6.71 9.23
C GLU A 45 -2.95 5.63 9.88
N THR A 46 -4.16 5.48 9.35
CA THR A 46 -4.99 4.32 9.61
C THR A 46 -4.14 3.07 9.30
N PRO A 47 -4.09 2.07 10.20
CA PRO A 47 -3.32 0.86 9.96
C PRO A 47 -3.62 0.31 8.57
N ALA A 48 -2.59 -0.05 7.81
CA ALA A 48 -2.78 -0.66 6.50
C ALA A 48 -3.74 -1.86 6.64
N PRO A 49 -4.70 -2.02 5.72
CA PRO A 49 -5.67 -3.09 5.83
C PRO A 49 -4.96 -4.44 5.83
N ALA A 50 -5.46 -5.36 6.65
CA ALA A 50 -4.90 -6.71 6.74
C ALA A 50 -4.89 -7.38 5.36
N LYS A 51 -3.70 -7.81 4.94
CA LYS A 51 -3.47 -8.44 3.65
C LYS A 51 -3.54 -9.95 3.77
N THR A 52 -4.03 -10.59 2.72
CA THR A 52 -4.04 -12.06 2.64
C THR A 52 -2.61 -12.58 2.50
N GLU A 53 -2.20 -13.56 3.30
CA GLU A 53 -0.88 -14.20 3.20
C GLU A 53 -0.58 -14.69 1.77
N GLY A 54 0.63 -14.40 1.27
CA GLY A 54 1.03 -14.70 -0.12
C GLY A 54 0.88 -16.17 -0.49
N GLY A 55 1.30 -17.09 0.40
CA GLY A 55 1.22 -18.53 0.15
C GLY A 55 -0.20 -19.08 -0.03
N LYS A 56 -1.23 -18.38 0.47
CA LYS A 56 -2.63 -18.75 0.21
C LYS A 56 -2.99 -18.59 -1.26
N PHE A 57 -2.27 -17.78 -2.01
CA PHE A 57 -2.53 -17.55 -3.43
C PHE A 57 -2.03 -18.69 -4.33
N ASN A 58 -1.00 -19.44 -3.93
CA ASN A 58 -0.33 -20.43 -4.79
C ASN A 58 -1.27 -21.48 -5.36
N LYS A 59 -2.31 -21.85 -4.61
CA LYS A 59 -3.31 -22.84 -5.04
C LYS A 59 -4.21 -22.35 -6.18
N PHE A 60 -4.30 -21.04 -6.44
CA PHE A 60 -5.11 -20.50 -7.53
C PHE A 60 -4.31 -20.25 -8.81
N PHE A 61 -2.99 -20.40 -8.77
CA PHE A 61 -2.19 -20.37 -9.99
C PHE A 61 -2.46 -21.61 -10.84
N PRO A 62 -2.35 -21.50 -12.17
CA PRO A 62 -2.44 -22.66 -13.07
C PRO A 62 -1.50 -23.78 -12.65
N ALA A 63 -1.92 -25.03 -12.86
CA ALA A 63 -1.13 -26.19 -12.47
C ALA A 63 0.19 -26.27 -13.25
N ASP A 64 1.20 -26.83 -12.59
CA ASP A 64 2.48 -27.16 -13.22
C ASP A 64 2.30 -28.20 -14.34
N GLY A 65 3.05 -28.05 -15.42
CA GLY A 65 3.03 -28.97 -16.58
C GLY A 65 1.89 -28.69 -17.57
N GLU A 66 0.96 -27.79 -17.25
CA GLU A 66 -0.15 -27.49 -18.14
C GLU A 66 0.35 -26.79 -19.43
N GLY A 67 0.15 -27.44 -20.57
CA GLY A 67 0.65 -26.95 -21.87
C GLY A 67 2.18 -27.06 -22.03
N GLY A 68 2.83 -27.93 -21.25
CA GLY A 68 4.28 -28.16 -21.31
C GLY A 68 5.11 -27.05 -20.66
N ALA A 69 4.49 -26.24 -19.80
CA ALA A 69 5.17 -25.17 -19.08
C ALA A 69 5.26 -25.48 -17.59
N SER A 70 6.38 -25.14 -16.96
CA SER A 70 6.61 -25.26 -15.52
C SER A 70 6.47 -23.90 -14.86
N ARG A 71 5.77 -23.84 -13.75
CA ARG A 71 5.55 -22.64 -12.94
C ARG A 71 6.56 -22.64 -11.79
N VAL A 72 7.26 -21.52 -11.63
CA VAL A 72 8.24 -21.32 -10.57
C VAL A 72 7.85 -20.08 -9.77
N PHE A 73 7.50 -20.25 -8.50
CA PHE A 73 7.23 -19.12 -7.61
C PHE A 73 8.53 -18.33 -7.37
N THR A 74 8.48 -17.02 -7.62
CA THR A 74 9.65 -16.14 -7.50
C THR A 74 9.52 -15.10 -6.40
N GLN A 75 8.29 -14.73 -6.03
CA GLN A 75 8.03 -13.82 -4.92
C GLN A 75 6.73 -14.18 -4.22
N GLU A 76 6.77 -14.20 -2.90
CA GLU A 76 5.60 -14.39 -2.05
C GLU A 76 5.72 -13.47 -0.84
N LYS A 77 4.68 -12.69 -0.59
CA LYS A 77 4.56 -11.81 0.57
C LYS A 77 3.08 -11.54 0.85
N ASP A 78 2.79 -10.91 1.97
CA ASP A 78 1.41 -10.56 2.28
C ASP A 78 0.80 -9.65 1.20
N GLY A 79 -0.34 -10.09 0.68
CA GLY A 79 -1.08 -9.46 -0.39
C GLY A 79 -0.50 -9.65 -1.78
N PHE A 80 0.52 -10.51 -1.97
CA PHE A 80 1.12 -10.72 -3.28
C PHE A 80 1.81 -12.09 -3.45
N ALA A 81 1.53 -12.74 -4.57
CA ALA A 81 2.31 -13.88 -5.05
C ALA A 81 2.64 -13.71 -6.53
N GLN A 82 3.82 -14.16 -6.93
CA GLN A 82 4.29 -14.14 -8.32
C GLN A 82 4.94 -15.47 -8.67
N ALA A 83 4.62 -15.97 -9.85
CA ALA A 83 5.23 -17.15 -10.42
C ALA A 83 5.60 -16.92 -11.89
N ASP A 84 6.76 -17.40 -12.30
CA ASP A 84 7.17 -17.41 -13.70
C ASP A 84 6.77 -18.73 -14.34
N LEU A 85 6.05 -18.63 -15.46
CA LEU A 85 5.72 -19.74 -16.32
C LEU A 85 6.86 -19.90 -17.34
N LYS A 86 7.61 -21.00 -17.22
CA LYS A 86 8.74 -21.35 -18.08
C LYS A 86 8.34 -22.44 -19.05
N LYS A 87 8.69 -22.28 -20.32
CA LYS A 87 8.50 -23.28 -21.38
C LYS A 87 9.79 -23.37 -22.19
N ASP A 88 10.25 -24.60 -22.44
CA ASP A 88 11.49 -24.87 -23.19
C ASP A 88 12.73 -24.14 -22.63
N GLY A 89 12.78 -23.98 -21.30
CA GLY A 89 13.88 -23.29 -20.60
C GLY A 89 13.80 -21.75 -20.59
N ALA A 90 12.85 -21.14 -21.30
CA ALA A 90 12.63 -19.70 -21.33
C ALA A 90 11.40 -19.28 -20.54
N THR A 91 11.40 -18.07 -19.95
CA THR A 91 10.22 -17.51 -19.30
C THR A 91 9.21 -17.05 -20.36
N LEU A 92 8.09 -17.76 -20.43
CA LEU A 92 6.98 -17.48 -21.34
C LEU A 92 6.12 -16.32 -20.83
N ALA A 93 5.81 -16.32 -19.53
CA ALA A 93 5.01 -15.30 -18.89
C ALA A 93 5.28 -15.23 -17.38
N THR A 94 5.11 -14.06 -16.80
CA THR A 94 5.06 -13.87 -15.35
C THR A 94 3.59 -13.75 -14.93
N LEU A 95 3.20 -14.63 -14.03
CA LEU A 95 1.89 -14.74 -13.41
C LEU A 95 1.95 -14.07 -12.04
N SER A 96 0.93 -13.30 -11.66
CA SER A 96 0.87 -12.74 -10.31
C SER A 96 -0.55 -12.59 -9.81
N ILE A 97 -0.75 -12.75 -8.50
CA ILE A 97 -1.99 -12.46 -7.79
C ILE A 97 -1.68 -11.42 -6.72
N SER A 98 -2.47 -10.35 -6.67
CA SER A 98 -2.31 -9.26 -5.71
C SER A 98 -3.62 -8.92 -5.01
N ASP A 99 -3.55 -8.66 -3.72
CA ASP A 99 -4.66 -8.18 -2.90
C ASP A 99 -4.80 -6.66 -3.06
N THR A 100 -5.93 -6.21 -3.60
CA THR A 100 -6.21 -4.79 -3.86
C THR A 100 -6.94 -4.09 -2.71
N GLU A 101 -7.03 -4.72 -1.52
CA GLU A 101 -7.59 -4.08 -0.33
C GLU A 101 -6.84 -2.77 -0.02
N GLY A 102 -7.57 -1.66 0.12
CA GLY A 102 -6.95 -0.34 0.29
C GLY A 102 -6.25 0.26 -0.95
N ASP A 103 -6.23 -0.42 -2.10
CA ASP A 103 -5.68 0.11 -3.36
C ASP A 103 -6.82 0.58 -4.29
N VAL A 104 -7.25 1.82 -4.09
CA VAL A 104 -8.31 2.46 -4.90
C VAL A 104 -7.87 2.61 -6.37
N ALA A 105 -6.57 2.86 -6.61
CA ALA A 105 -6.05 3.05 -7.95
C ALA A 105 -6.03 1.75 -8.77
N ALA A 106 -5.84 0.60 -8.13
CA ALA A 106 -6.02 -0.70 -8.77
C ALA A 106 -7.48 -0.89 -9.17
N LYS A 107 -8.43 -0.71 -8.25
CA LYS A 107 -9.87 -0.92 -8.51
C LYS A 107 -10.41 0.00 -9.60
N LYS A 108 -10.03 1.28 -9.59
CA LYS A 108 -10.49 2.29 -10.56
C LYS A 108 -10.19 1.91 -12.01
N LYS A 109 -9.06 1.25 -12.28
CA LYS A 109 -8.71 0.81 -13.65
C LYS A 109 -9.72 -0.19 -14.22
N PHE A 110 -10.39 -0.95 -13.36
CA PHE A 110 -11.37 -1.94 -13.76
C PHE A 110 -12.78 -1.37 -13.91
N GLU A 111 -13.07 -0.17 -13.39
CA GLU A 111 -14.37 0.49 -13.55
C GLU A 111 -14.64 0.82 -15.03
N GLU A 112 -13.59 1.15 -15.79
CA GLU A 112 -13.64 1.44 -17.22
C GLU A 112 -13.44 0.19 -18.09
N ALA A 113 -13.31 -1.00 -17.49
CA ALA A 113 -13.07 -2.23 -18.22
C ALA A 113 -14.27 -2.59 -19.12
N LYS A 114 -14.02 -2.60 -20.42
CA LYS A 114 -15.02 -3.03 -21.42
C LYS A 114 -14.98 -4.55 -21.67
N GLU A 115 -13.83 -5.16 -21.43
CA GLU A 115 -13.60 -6.58 -21.63
C GLU A 115 -13.80 -7.37 -20.34
N LYS A 116 -14.13 -8.66 -20.49
CA LYS A 116 -14.35 -9.58 -19.37
C LYS A 116 -13.78 -10.96 -19.67
N VAL A 117 -13.41 -11.66 -18.61
CA VAL A 117 -13.14 -13.11 -18.60
C VAL A 117 -14.16 -13.75 -17.67
N GLY A 118 -15.09 -14.53 -18.23
CA GLY A 118 -16.29 -14.95 -17.50
C GLY A 118 -17.07 -13.73 -17.01
N GLU A 119 -17.24 -13.60 -15.70
CA GLU A 119 -17.96 -12.50 -15.06
C GLU A 119 -17.04 -11.36 -14.58
N TYR A 120 -15.72 -11.55 -14.69
CA TYR A 120 -14.73 -10.67 -14.09
C TYR A 120 -14.20 -9.63 -15.09
N PRO A 121 -14.07 -8.34 -14.70
CA PRO A 121 -13.55 -7.30 -15.58
C PRO A 121 -12.07 -7.51 -15.90
N LEU A 122 -11.75 -7.45 -17.19
CA LEU A 122 -10.42 -7.59 -17.76
C LEU A 122 -9.93 -6.23 -18.26
N VAL A 123 -8.69 -5.89 -17.89
CA VAL A 123 -8.00 -4.71 -18.40
C VAL A 123 -6.67 -5.13 -19.01
N THR A 124 -6.34 -4.52 -20.13
CA THR A 124 -5.03 -4.66 -20.74
C THR A 124 -4.20 -3.43 -20.35
N VAL A 125 -3.04 -3.66 -19.72
CA VAL A 125 -2.14 -2.60 -19.25
C VAL A 125 -0.94 -2.53 -20.20
N GLY A 126 -0.96 -1.55 -21.09
CA GLY A 126 0.01 -1.44 -22.18
C GLY A 126 -0.05 -2.65 -23.13
N ALA A 127 1.04 -2.94 -23.84
CA ALA A 127 1.05 -4.01 -24.86
C ALA A 127 1.33 -5.42 -24.30
N LYS A 128 1.82 -5.52 -23.06
CA LYS A 128 2.48 -6.74 -22.53
C LYS A 128 1.77 -7.36 -21.33
N GLN A 129 0.71 -6.73 -20.82
CA GLN A 129 0.08 -7.15 -19.57
C GLN A 129 -1.43 -7.19 -19.71
N SER A 130 -2.03 -8.22 -19.12
CA SER A 130 -3.47 -8.35 -18.96
C SER A 130 -3.74 -8.65 -17.50
N ALA A 131 -4.66 -7.91 -16.90
CA ALA A 131 -5.04 -8.02 -15.50
C ALA A 131 -6.54 -8.22 -15.39
N LEU A 132 -6.95 -9.04 -14.43
CA LEU A 132 -8.32 -9.43 -14.17
C LEU A 132 -8.63 -9.18 -12.69
N LEU A 133 -9.73 -8.49 -12.39
CA LEU A 133 -10.15 -8.24 -11.02
C LEU A 133 -11.25 -9.23 -10.61
N VAL A 134 -10.97 -10.00 -9.57
CA VAL A 134 -11.80 -11.08 -9.02
C VAL A 134 -12.10 -10.76 -7.57
N GLY A 135 -13.25 -10.13 -7.31
CA GLY A 135 -13.58 -9.59 -6.00
C GLY A 135 -12.57 -8.50 -5.59
N ARG A 136 -11.82 -8.73 -4.51
CA ARG A 136 -10.73 -7.84 -4.08
C ARG A 136 -9.35 -8.21 -4.62
N TYR A 137 -9.23 -9.32 -5.35
CA TYR A 137 -7.94 -9.83 -5.82
C TYR A 137 -7.76 -9.54 -7.29
N GLN A 138 -6.54 -9.17 -7.68
CA GLN A 138 -6.17 -8.96 -9.06
C GLN A 138 -5.23 -10.08 -9.51
N ALA A 139 -5.68 -10.88 -10.47
CA ALA A 139 -4.82 -11.80 -11.20
C ALA A 139 -4.23 -11.08 -12.42
N LYS A 140 -2.95 -11.27 -12.71
CA LYS A 140 -2.28 -10.60 -13.83
C LYS A 140 -1.32 -11.55 -14.52
N VAL A 141 -1.28 -11.44 -15.85
CA VAL A 141 -0.33 -12.12 -16.73
C VAL A 141 0.47 -11.06 -17.47
N SER A 142 1.78 -11.11 -17.34
CA SER A 142 2.74 -10.24 -18.02
C SER A 142 3.62 -11.09 -18.92
N SER A 143 3.67 -10.79 -20.21
CA SER A 143 4.53 -11.50 -21.15
C SER A 143 5.03 -10.57 -22.25
N PRO A 144 6.33 -10.63 -22.60
CA PRO A 144 6.87 -9.84 -23.71
C PRO A 144 6.50 -10.41 -25.08
N SER A 145 6.17 -11.70 -25.17
CA SER A 145 5.99 -12.44 -26.43
C SER A 145 4.54 -12.84 -26.71
N LEU A 146 3.73 -13.05 -25.68
CA LEU A 146 2.32 -13.43 -25.85
C LEU A 146 1.45 -12.23 -26.26
N ASP A 147 0.52 -12.47 -27.17
CA ASP A 147 -0.53 -11.52 -27.52
C ASP A 147 -1.62 -11.43 -26.43
N ALA A 148 -2.60 -10.53 -26.62
CA ALA A 148 -3.68 -10.33 -25.64
C ALA A 148 -4.58 -11.56 -25.47
N ALA A 149 -4.84 -12.31 -26.54
CA ALA A 149 -5.69 -13.49 -26.50
C ALA A 149 -5.02 -14.65 -25.74
N ALA A 150 -3.73 -14.88 -25.96
CA ALA A 150 -2.96 -15.88 -25.25
C ALA A 150 -2.80 -15.52 -23.76
N ARG A 151 -2.61 -14.24 -23.43
CA ARG A 151 -2.62 -13.79 -22.02
C ARG A 151 -3.98 -13.98 -21.36
N LYS A 152 -5.08 -13.73 -22.09
CA LYS A 152 -6.44 -14.00 -21.63
C LYS A 152 -6.66 -15.50 -21.36
N ALA A 153 -6.23 -16.36 -22.27
CA ALA A 153 -6.30 -17.81 -22.10
C ALA A 153 -5.49 -18.29 -20.88
N LEU A 154 -4.35 -17.65 -20.57
CA LEU A 154 -3.62 -17.93 -19.34
C LEU A 154 -4.36 -17.47 -18.08
N LEU A 155 -5.03 -16.31 -18.11
CA LEU A 155 -5.86 -15.83 -17.01
C LEU A 155 -7.05 -16.76 -16.74
N GLU A 156 -7.63 -17.36 -17.77
CA GLU A 156 -8.73 -18.33 -17.66
C GLU A 156 -8.33 -19.62 -16.93
N LYS A 157 -7.04 -19.94 -16.91
CA LYS A 157 -6.51 -21.13 -16.22
C LYS A 157 -6.31 -20.94 -14.72
N PHE A 158 -6.39 -19.71 -14.23
CA PHE A 158 -6.39 -19.48 -12.79
C PHE A 158 -7.70 -20.02 -12.19
N ASP A 159 -7.66 -20.47 -10.94
CA ASP A 159 -8.89 -20.79 -10.22
C ASP A 159 -9.58 -19.50 -9.75
N LEU A 160 -10.28 -18.85 -10.68
CA LEU A 160 -10.99 -17.59 -10.45
C LEU A 160 -12.13 -17.75 -9.44
N LYS A 161 -12.79 -18.91 -9.41
CA LYS A 161 -13.88 -19.19 -8.48
C LYS A 161 -13.37 -19.37 -7.06
N GLY A 162 -12.25 -20.06 -6.89
CA GLY A 162 -11.58 -20.19 -5.62
C GLY A 162 -11.06 -18.84 -5.13
N LEU A 163 -10.45 -18.05 -6.01
CA LEU A 163 -9.93 -16.73 -5.69
C LEU A 163 -11.05 -15.76 -5.25
N ALA A 164 -12.23 -15.83 -5.87
CA ALA A 164 -13.39 -15.03 -5.49
C ALA A 164 -13.99 -15.37 -4.11
N LYS A 165 -13.63 -16.51 -3.53
CA LYS A 165 -14.17 -17.02 -2.25
C LYS A 165 -13.22 -16.84 -1.06
N LEU A 166 -12.02 -16.31 -1.30
CA LEU A 166 -11.07 -15.93 -0.25
C LEU A 166 -11.54 -14.67 0.48
#